data_AF-A0A1F4EXM2-F1
#
_entry.id   AF-A0A1F4EXM2-F1
#
_cell.length_a   1.000
_cell.length_b   1.000
_cell.length_c   1.000
_cell.angle_alpha   90.00
_cell.angle_beta   90.00
_cell.angle_gamma   90.00
#
_symmetry.space_group_name_H-M   'P 1'
#
loop_
_entity.id
_entity.type
_entity.pdbx_description
1 polymer ?
#
loop_
_entity_poly.entity_id
_entity_poly.type
_entity_poly.pdbx_seq_one_letter_code
_entity_poly.pdbx_strand_id
1 'polypeptide(L)'
;MKLNSRQAAVAAALALLAGATPAAWGDAETDKLRAEIEQLKRDMRELRSALERQKQDTATKQDVQAVQSEVAQVRSSAESSSMLGRNSMAHLAGYGDFGYARRRSSDRGFNLASFNPIFHFQYQDRIFFETELETVLQPDGTTEVNLEYANLNYFLNDYVTLFGGKFLSPIGYFRQNLHPSWINKFASEPPGFGHDGAAPSSDVGAGARGGFYLGSMKAKYALYAGNGPRLELNGAGDEIEAIMAEGATSNPAKTLLLGGRVALQPVSNLELGVSAGTSKVAVDMGGVVEPKRSYRVAGADIGFQWKGLDLRGEYIRQRVGALEMSVAPEGGAWSARYVQAAYRIAGTGWEPVVRWGRFISPHEDQKQKQLGFGLNYWVASNAVAKLGYERNRGLAGTANDANRVLLQFAYGF
;
A
#
# COMPACT_ATOMS: atom_id res chain seq x y z
N MET A 1 27.01 43.42 13.93
CA MET A 1 27.03 42.08 13.30
C MET A 1 26.43 41.09 14.29
N LYS A 2 25.21 40.63 14.05
CA LYS A 2 24.46 39.72 14.94
C LYS A 2 24.73 38.28 14.52
N LEU A 3 25.29 37.49 15.43
CA LEU A 3 25.56 36.05 15.25
C LEU A 3 24.24 35.27 15.31
N ASN A 4 24.08 34.30 14.43
CA ASN A 4 22.85 33.52 14.25
C ASN A 4 22.84 32.27 15.16
N SER A 5 21.65 31.82 15.55
CA SER A 5 21.37 30.87 16.65
C SER A 5 22.00 29.46 16.53
N ARG A 6 22.67 29.14 15.43
CA ARG A 6 23.46 27.91 15.27
C ARG A 6 24.91 28.02 15.75
N GLN A 7 25.45 29.22 15.94
CA GLN A 7 26.78 29.42 16.52
C GLN A 7 26.76 29.51 18.06
N ALA A 8 25.61 29.77 18.67
CA ALA A 8 25.43 29.73 20.13
C ALA A 8 25.42 28.29 20.69
N ALA A 9 24.90 27.31 19.93
CA ALA A 9 24.84 25.91 20.37
C ALA A 9 26.22 25.23 20.37
N VAL A 10 27.13 25.62 19.47
CA VAL A 10 28.52 25.13 19.44
C VAL A 10 29.35 25.79 20.54
N ALA A 11 29.05 27.04 20.91
CA ALA A 11 29.70 27.73 22.04
C ALA A 11 29.26 27.16 23.42
N ALA A 12 28.03 26.67 23.56
CA ALA A 12 27.54 26.07 24.81
C ALA A 12 28.10 24.67 25.08
N ALA A 13 28.46 23.91 24.03
CA ALA A 13 29.12 22.60 24.19
C ALA A 13 30.60 22.72 24.58
N LEU A 14 31.24 23.88 24.34
CA LEU A 14 32.62 24.17 24.76
C LEU A 14 32.71 24.84 26.14
N ALA A 15 31.60 25.31 26.71
CA ALA A 15 31.58 25.96 28.02
C ALA A 15 31.41 25.00 29.21
N LEU A 16 31.11 23.72 28.98
CA LEU A 16 31.03 22.68 30.02
C LEU A 16 32.38 22.02 30.37
N LEU A 17 33.48 22.47 29.76
CA LEU A 17 34.84 22.08 30.13
C LEU A 17 35.59 23.15 30.95
N ALA A 18 34.96 24.28 31.28
CA ALA A 18 35.57 25.38 32.04
C ALA A 18 35.41 25.26 33.57
N GLY A 19 35.16 24.05 34.09
CA GLY A 19 34.99 23.78 35.52
C GLY A 19 36.19 23.14 36.22
N ALA A 20 37.32 22.93 35.54
CA ALA A 20 38.51 22.33 36.15
C ALA A 20 39.63 23.37 36.29
N THR A 21 40.00 23.65 37.54
CA THR A 21 41.23 24.36 37.93
C THR A 21 42.47 23.71 37.32
N PRO A 22 43.57 24.46 37.09
CA PRO A 22 44.67 24.02 36.25
C PRO A 22 45.50 22.95 36.94
N ALA A 23 45.35 21.69 36.53
CA ALA A 23 46.41 20.71 36.70
C ALA A 23 47.55 21.11 35.76
N ALA A 24 48.80 21.10 36.21
CA ALA A 24 49.96 21.25 35.34
C ALA A 24 50.04 20.02 34.42
N TRP A 25 49.82 20.22 33.12
CA TRP A 25 49.95 19.16 32.11
C TRP A 25 51.45 18.91 31.94
N GLY A 26 51.91 17.71 32.29
CA GLY A 26 53.31 17.33 32.12
C GLY A 26 53.67 17.24 30.64
N ASP A 27 54.91 17.60 30.29
CA ASP A 27 55.44 17.67 28.92
C ASP A 27 55.12 16.43 28.07
N ALA A 28 55.06 15.24 28.70
CA ALA A 28 54.73 13.97 28.05
C ALA A 28 53.31 13.88 27.45
N GLU A 29 52.31 14.52 28.03
CA GLU A 29 50.92 14.48 27.53
C GLU A 29 50.72 15.48 26.38
N THR A 30 51.39 16.63 26.45
CA THR A 30 51.50 17.60 25.35
C THR A 30 52.25 17.05 24.14
N ASP A 31 53.30 16.26 24.35
CA ASP A 31 54.05 15.62 23.25
C ASP A 31 53.22 14.53 22.56
N LYS A 32 52.43 13.79 23.34
CA LYS A 32 51.50 12.78 22.80
C LYS A 32 50.38 13.40 21.98
N LEU A 33 49.82 14.52 22.45
CA LEU A 33 48.83 15.31 21.71
C LEU A 33 49.41 15.93 20.43
N ARG A 34 50.66 16.40 20.45
CA ARG A 34 51.36 16.88 19.25
C ARG A 34 51.56 15.76 18.22
N ALA A 35 51.92 14.57 18.68
CA ALA A 35 52.06 13.40 17.82
C ALA A 35 50.72 12.99 17.18
N GLU A 36 49.62 12.99 17.95
CA GLU A 36 48.28 12.73 17.42
C GLU A 36 47.81 13.79 16.42
N ILE A 37 48.08 15.07 16.68
CA ILE A 37 47.74 16.16 15.75
C ILE A 37 48.53 16.03 14.43
N GLU A 38 49.81 15.66 14.49
CA GLU A 38 50.61 15.44 13.28
C GLU A 38 50.22 14.16 12.53
N GLN A 39 49.69 13.15 13.22
CA GLN A 39 49.07 11.99 12.58
C GLN A 39 47.77 12.40 11.88
N LEU A 40 46.86 13.11 12.58
CA LEU A 40 45.60 13.58 11.99
C LEU A 40 45.82 14.51 10.78
N LYS A 41 46.85 15.35 10.82
CA LYS A 41 47.23 16.18 9.66
C LYS A 41 47.75 15.36 8.48
N ARG A 42 48.46 14.25 8.74
CA ARG A 42 48.88 13.30 7.69
C ARG A 42 47.67 12.60 7.09
N ASP A 43 46.80 12.05 7.93
CA ASP A 43 45.59 11.36 7.50
C ASP A 43 44.68 12.31 6.70
N MET A 44 44.53 13.58 7.14
CA MET A 44 43.79 14.61 6.41
C MET A 44 44.40 14.96 5.04
N ARG A 45 45.73 14.98 4.91
CA ARG A 45 46.41 15.20 3.62
C ARG A 45 46.22 14.01 2.70
N GLU A 46 46.31 12.81 3.25
CA GLU A 46 46.13 11.56 2.52
C GLU A 46 44.67 11.41 2.05
N LEU A 47 43.70 11.71 2.91
CA LEU A 47 42.27 11.72 2.59
C LEU A 47 41.93 12.80 1.55
N ARG A 48 42.53 13.99 1.62
CA ARG A 48 42.40 15.01 0.58
C ARG A 48 43.01 14.56 -0.75
N SER A 49 44.16 13.90 -0.72
CA SER A 49 44.79 13.37 -1.94
C SER A 49 43.97 12.23 -2.54
N ALA A 50 43.36 11.38 -1.71
CA ALA A 50 42.45 10.32 -2.12
C ALA A 50 41.14 10.90 -2.68
N LEU A 51 40.62 11.98 -2.10
CA LEU A 51 39.42 12.69 -2.58
C LEU A 51 39.69 13.43 -3.89
N GLU A 52 40.87 14.01 -4.08
CA GLU A 52 41.26 14.63 -5.36
C GLU A 52 41.54 13.58 -6.45
N ARG A 53 42.11 12.41 -6.10
CA ARG A 53 42.17 11.25 -7.01
C ARG A 53 40.77 10.74 -7.35
N GLN A 54 39.87 10.65 -6.36
CA GLN A 54 38.48 10.23 -6.56
C GLN A 54 37.69 11.24 -7.39
N LYS A 55 37.95 12.54 -7.27
CA LYS A 55 37.37 13.57 -8.15
C LYS A 55 37.94 13.54 -9.58
N GLN A 56 39.20 13.13 -9.75
CA GLN A 56 39.77 12.86 -11.07
C GLN A 56 39.23 11.55 -11.68
N ASP A 57 38.82 10.59 -10.85
CA ASP A 57 38.17 9.32 -11.24
C ASP A 57 36.63 9.41 -11.37
N THR A 58 36.01 10.54 -11.03
CA THR A 58 34.55 10.70 -11.19
C THR A 58 34.23 11.32 -12.55
N ALA A 59 33.85 10.43 -13.48
CA ALA A 59 33.39 10.64 -14.86
C ALA A 59 34.46 11.11 -15.87
N THR A 60 35.25 10.16 -16.38
CA THR A 60 36.05 10.39 -17.60
C THR A 60 35.14 10.53 -18.83
N LYS A 61 35.63 11.15 -19.91
CA LYS A 61 34.92 11.21 -21.21
C LYS A 61 34.53 9.81 -21.72
N GLN A 62 35.28 8.78 -21.35
CA GLN A 62 34.98 7.39 -21.66
C GLN A 62 33.77 6.87 -20.88
N ASP A 63 33.57 7.25 -19.63
CA ASP A 63 32.38 6.86 -18.86
C ASP A 63 31.11 7.54 -19.39
N VAL A 64 31.22 8.83 -19.75
CA VAL A 64 30.11 9.56 -20.39
C VAL A 64 29.80 8.99 -21.78
N GLN A 65 30.82 8.62 -22.56
CA GLN A 65 30.64 7.95 -23.85
C GLN A 65 30.14 6.52 -23.70
N ALA A 66 30.55 5.79 -22.66
CA ALA A 66 30.06 4.45 -22.34
C ALA A 66 28.59 4.51 -21.97
N VAL A 67 28.20 5.40 -21.06
CA VAL A 67 26.79 5.65 -20.71
C VAL A 67 26.00 6.14 -21.91
N GLN A 68 26.54 7.04 -22.75
CA GLN A 68 25.87 7.47 -23.98
C GLN A 68 25.73 6.33 -25.00
N SER A 69 26.73 5.45 -25.11
CA SER A 69 26.69 4.29 -25.99
C SER A 69 25.72 3.23 -25.49
N GLU A 70 25.66 3.02 -24.17
CA GLU A 70 24.72 2.11 -23.51
C GLU A 70 23.29 2.65 -23.62
N VAL A 71 23.09 3.95 -23.41
CA VAL A 71 21.81 4.64 -23.67
C VAL A 71 21.42 4.57 -25.15
N ALA A 72 22.38 4.71 -26.08
CA ALA A 72 22.12 4.59 -27.51
C ALA A 72 21.80 3.14 -27.92
N GLN A 73 22.44 2.16 -27.28
CA GLN A 73 22.23 0.74 -27.53
C GLN A 73 20.92 0.22 -26.89
N VAL A 74 20.55 0.76 -25.74
CA VAL A 74 19.22 0.57 -25.13
C VAL A 74 18.14 1.26 -25.96
N ARG A 75 18.42 2.45 -26.52
CA ARG A 75 17.50 3.10 -27.46
C ARG A 75 17.35 2.30 -28.76
N SER A 76 18.44 1.77 -29.33
CA SER A 76 18.36 0.98 -30.55
C SER A 76 17.73 -0.40 -30.34
N SER A 77 17.91 -1.02 -29.16
CA SER A 77 17.18 -2.23 -28.78
C SER A 77 15.69 -1.97 -28.50
N ALA A 78 15.34 -0.81 -27.94
CA ALA A 78 13.95 -0.35 -27.81
C ALA A 78 13.32 0.07 -29.14
N GLU A 79 14.09 0.60 -30.08
CA GLU A 79 13.63 0.90 -31.45
C GLU A 79 13.47 -0.37 -32.30
N SER A 80 14.20 -1.44 -31.98
CA SER A 80 14.08 -2.75 -32.66
C SER A 80 13.02 -3.68 -32.06
N SER A 81 12.45 -3.36 -30.90
CA SER A 81 11.18 -3.94 -30.43
C SER A 81 9.99 -3.31 -31.15
N SER A 82 9.84 -3.62 -32.44
CA SER A 82 8.87 -3.03 -33.39
C SER A 82 7.38 -3.34 -33.13
N MET A 83 6.99 -3.79 -31.93
CA MET A 83 5.59 -4.01 -31.56
C MET A 83 4.94 -2.81 -30.88
N LEU A 84 5.73 -1.94 -30.25
CA LEU A 84 5.23 -0.72 -29.60
C LEU A 84 5.64 0.48 -30.45
N GLY A 85 4.72 1.44 -30.62
CA GLY A 85 5.02 2.64 -31.40
C GLY A 85 6.22 3.42 -30.83
N ARG A 86 6.87 4.25 -31.66
CA ARG A 86 8.00 5.10 -31.23
C ARG A 86 7.67 5.85 -29.93
N ASN A 87 8.64 5.93 -29.02
CA ASN A 87 8.53 6.54 -27.69
C ASN A 87 7.54 5.85 -26.74
N SER A 88 7.27 4.56 -26.96
CA SER A 88 6.45 3.75 -26.06
C SER A 88 7.31 2.72 -25.34
N MET A 89 6.93 2.38 -24.11
CA MET A 89 7.55 1.34 -23.30
C MET A 89 6.48 0.39 -22.79
N ALA A 90 6.82 -0.89 -22.65
CA ALA A 90 6.02 -1.85 -21.90
C ALA A 90 6.83 -2.44 -20.76
N HIS A 91 6.14 -2.74 -19.67
CA HIS A 91 6.71 -3.42 -18.51
C HIS A 91 5.71 -4.46 -18.00
N LEU A 92 6.20 -5.67 -17.76
CA LEU A 92 5.45 -6.75 -17.11
C LEU A 92 5.87 -6.77 -15.64
N ALA A 93 4.89 -6.73 -14.75
CA ALA A 93 5.03 -7.00 -13.34
C ALA A 93 4.00 -8.05 -12.92
N GLY A 94 3.93 -8.38 -11.64
CA GLY A 94 2.81 -9.11 -11.08
C GLY A 94 3.17 -9.85 -9.82
N TYR A 95 2.31 -10.79 -9.46
CA TYR A 95 2.60 -11.72 -8.38
C TYR A 95 1.90 -13.06 -8.60
N GLY A 96 2.47 -14.11 -8.01
CA GLY A 96 1.81 -15.39 -7.87
C GLY A 96 2.01 -15.90 -6.46
N ASP A 97 1.05 -16.67 -5.99
CA ASP A 97 1.14 -17.30 -4.69
C ASP A 97 0.42 -18.63 -4.64
N PHE A 98 0.85 -19.46 -3.69
CA PHE A 98 0.11 -20.65 -3.32
C PHE A 98 0.12 -20.81 -1.80
N GLY A 99 -0.87 -21.52 -1.28
CA GLY A 99 -1.03 -21.64 0.15
C GLY A 99 -1.80 -22.85 0.61
N TYR A 100 -1.56 -23.16 1.89
CA TYR A 100 -2.28 -24.17 2.65
C TYR A 100 -3.01 -23.48 3.79
N ALA A 101 -4.29 -23.82 3.97
CA ALA A 101 -5.05 -23.40 5.13
C ALA A 101 -5.60 -24.62 5.87
N ARG A 102 -5.58 -24.52 7.21
CA ARG A 102 -6.32 -25.43 8.09
C ARG A 102 -7.18 -24.59 9.03
N ARG A 103 -8.49 -24.79 8.94
CA ARG A 103 -9.46 -24.19 9.85
C ARG A 103 -9.87 -25.20 10.92
N ARG A 104 -10.02 -24.76 12.17
CA ARG A 104 -10.49 -25.65 13.25
C ARG A 104 -11.92 -26.12 12.93
N SER A 105 -12.16 -27.42 13.00
CA SER A 105 -13.49 -28.03 12.75
C SER A 105 -14.03 -27.87 11.32
N SER A 106 -13.15 -27.70 10.34
CA SER A 106 -13.46 -27.54 8.91
C SER A 106 -12.35 -28.18 8.09
N ASP A 107 -12.55 -28.25 6.77
CA ASP A 107 -11.57 -28.82 5.86
C ASP A 107 -10.20 -28.12 5.90
N ARG A 108 -9.19 -28.91 5.53
CA ARG A 108 -7.79 -28.51 5.44
C ARG A 108 -7.29 -28.85 4.05
N GLY A 109 -6.45 -28.00 3.47
CA GLY A 109 -5.95 -28.28 2.13
C GLY A 109 -5.13 -27.13 1.55
N PHE A 110 -4.51 -27.43 0.41
CA PHE A 110 -4.01 -26.40 -0.49
C PHE A 110 -5.22 -25.77 -1.17
N ASN A 111 -5.47 -24.51 -0.85
CA ASN A 111 -6.71 -23.82 -1.19
C ASN A 111 -6.46 -22.41 -1.73
N LEU A 112 -5.22 -22.13 -2.10
CA LEU A 112 -4.77 -20.88 -2.68
C LEU A 112 -3.74 -21.23 -3.75
N ALA A 113 -4.02 -20.81 -4.97
CA ALA A 113 -3.10 -20.81 -6.10
C ALA A 113 -3.55 -19.68 -7.04
N SER A 114 -2.70 -18.67 -7.22
CA SER A 114 -3.01 -17.47 -7.98
C SER A 114 -1.87 -17.06 -8.91
N PHE A 115 -2.22 -16.38 -9.99
CA PHE A 115 -1.28 -15.77 -10.91
C PHE A 115 -1.86 -14.45 -11.42
N ASN A 116 -1.29 -13.35 -10.98
CA ASN A 116 -1.84 -12.03 -11.18
C ASN A 116 -0.84 -11.14 -11.95
N PRO A 117 -0.80 -11.26 -13.29
CA PRO A 117 0.08 -10.46 -14.11
C PRO A 117 -0.43 -9.01 -14.20
N ILE A 118 0.52 -8.09 -14.16
CA ILE A 118 0.31 -6.65 -14.26
C ILE A 118 1.05 -6.15 -15.49
N PHE A 119 0.32 -5.49 -16.39
CA PHE A 119 0.88 -4.91 -17.60
C PHE A 119 0.87 -3.39 -17.52
N HIS A 120 2.02 -2.80 -17.82
CA HIS A 120 2.19 -1.36 -17.91
C HIS A 120 2.57 -0.99 -19.33
N PHE A 121 1.92 0.05 -19.86
CA PHE A 121 2.22 0.64 -21.15
C PHE A 121 2.35 2.14 -21.00
N GLN A 122 3.48 2.69 -21.37
CA GLN A 122 3.78 4.09 -21.23
C GLN A 122 4.08 4.72 -22.59
N TYR A 123 3.51 5.89 -22.86
CA TYR A 123 3.86 6.72 -24.01
C TYR A 123 4.46 8.03 -23.52
N GLN A 124 5.76 8.22 -23.81
CA GLN A 124 6.56 9.33 -23.32
C GLN A 124 6.41 9.51 -21.80
N ASP A 125 6.46 10.73 -21.32
CA ASP A 125 6.18 11.17 -19.95
C ASP A 125 4.72 11.60 -19.75
N ARG A 126 3.81 11.24 -20.67
CA ARG A 126 2.45 11.82 -20.72
C ARG A 126 1.34 10.84 -20.39
N ILE A 127 1.43 9.62 -20.90
CA ILE A 127 0.36 8.63 -20.79
C ILE A 127 0.91 7.35 -20.20
N PHE A 128 0.20 6.82 -19.21
CA PHE A 128 0.50 5.55 -18.58
C PHE A 128 -0.78 4.72 -18.43
N PHE A 129 -0.84 3.57 -19.08
CA PHE A 129 -1.90 2.59 -18.95
C PHE A 129 -1.41 1.42 -18.08
N GLU A 130 -2.20 1.06 -17.08
CA GLU A 130 -1.92 -0.05 -16.17
C GLU A 130 -3.12 -1.00 -16.12
N THR A 131 -2.86 -2.31 -16.05
CA THR A 131 -3.91 -3.31 -15.86
C THR A 131 -3.39 -4.52 -15.09
N GLU A 132 -4.20 -5.04 -14.18
CA GLU A 132 -3.97 -6.30 -13.46
C GLU A 132 -5.08 -7.28 -13.84
N LEU A 133 -4.68 -8.48 -14.24
CA LEU A 133 -5.59 -9.63 -14.28
C LEU A 133 -5.45 -10.37 -12.96
N GLU A 134 -6.57 -10.71 -12.34
CA GLU A 134 -6.61 -11.63 -11.22
C GLU A 134 -6.95 -13.02 -11.76
N THR A 135 -6.06 -14.00 -11.56
CA THR A 135 -6.31 -15.39 -11.92
C THR A 135 -6.21 -16.28 -10.70
N VAL A 136 -7.29 -16.97 -10.37
CA VAL A 136 -7.38 -17.80 -9.16
C VAL A 136 -7.93 -19.19 -9.51
N LEU A 137 -7.27 -20.23 -8.99
CA LEU A 137 -7.76 -21.60 -9.07
C LEU A 137 -8.90 -21.81 -8.08
N GLN A 138 -10.06 -22.21 -8.58
CA GLN A 138 -11.26 -22.48 -7.80
C GLN A 138 -11.26 -23.90 -7.20
N PRO A 139 -12.06 -24.16 -6.15
CA PRO A 139 -12.11 -25.47 -5.49
C PRO A 139 -12.52 -26.65 -6.40
N ASP A 140 -13.27 -26.37 -7.47
CA ASP A 140 -13.70 -27.35 -8.47
C ASP A 140 -12.66 -27.61 -9.57
N GLY A 141 -11.50 -26.95 -9.50
CA GLY A 141 -10.41 -27.04 -10.47
C GLY A 141 -10.57 -26.10 -11.67
N THR A 142 -11.64 -25.31 -11.75
CA THR A 142 -11.77 -24.26 -12.76
C THR A 142 -10.86 -23.08 -12.44
N THR A 143 -10.56 -22.27 -13.45
CA THR A 143 -9.77 -21.05 -13.31
C THR A 143 -10.68 -19.84 -13.52
N GLU A 144 -10.78 -18.99 -12.51
CA GLU A 144 -11.47 -17.72 -12.60
C GLU A 144 -10.48 -16.65 -13.04
N VAL A 145 -10.88 -15.79 -13.99
CA VAL A 145 -10.09 -14.67 -14.49
C VAL A 145 -10.91 -13.40 -14.38
N ASN A 146 -10.45 -12.46 -13.56
CA ASN A 146 -11.08 -11.17 -13.34
C ASN A 146 -10.17 -10.03 -13.81
N LEU A 147 -10.79 -8.94 -14.29
CA LEU A 147 -10.09 -7.69 -14.55
C LEU A 147 -10.07 -6.87 -13.26
N GLU A 148 -9.01 -6.96 -12.45
CA GLU A 148 -8.96 -6.27 -11.16
C GLU A 148 -8.90 -4.74 -11.37
N TYR A 149 -8.05 -4.29 -12.27
CA TYR A 149 -8.06 -2.91 -12.77
C TYR A 149 -7.59 -2.79 -14.22
N ALA A 150 -8.04 -1.73 -14.88
CA ALA A 150 -7.58 -1.27 -16.19
C ALA A 150 -7.77 0.25 -16.24
N ASN A 151 -6.68 0.98 -16.04
CA ASN A 151 -6.72 2.40 -15.73
C ASN A 151 -5.75 3.17 -16.65
N LEU A 152 -6.26 4.20 -17.31
CA LEU A 152 -5.49 5.14 -18.10
C LEU A 152 -5.15 6.36 -17.25
N ASN A 153 -3.88 6.75 -17.23
CA ASN A 153 -3.37 7.90 -16.50
C ASN A 153 -2.75 8.90 -17.49
N TYR A 154 -3.12 10.18 -17.36
CA TYR A 154 -2.56 11.30 -18.11
C TYR A 154 -1.87 12.27 -17.16
N PHE A 155 -0.56 12.40 -17.28
CA PHE A 155 0.27 13.28 -16.46
C PHE A 155 0.13 14.72 -16.97
N LEU A 156 -0.67 15.51 -16.27
CA LEU A 156 -0.97 16.90 -16.67
C LEU A 156 0.19 17.83 -16.28
N ASN A 157 0.76 17.60 -15.10
CA ASN A 157 1.97 18.22 -14.55
C ASN A 157 2.42 17.43 -13.30
N ASP A 158 3.49 17.90 -12.65
CA ASP A 158 4.07 17.26 -11.45
C ASP A 158 3.09 17.09 -10.26
N TYR A 159 2.00 17.85 -10.24
CA TYR A 159 1.03 17.87 -9.14
C TYR A 159 -0.29 17.18 -9.48
N VAL A 160 -0.58 16.92 -10.75
CA VAL A 160 -1.89 16.44 -11.20
C VAL A 160 -1.75 15.35 -12.26
N THR A 161 -2.29 14.18 -11.95
CA THR A 161 -2.55 13.09 -12.89
C THR A 161 -4.06 12.92 -13.02
N LEU A 162 -4.57 13.03 -14.24
CA LEU A 162 -5.95 12.65 -14.55
C LEU A 162 -5.98 11.14 -14.80
N PHE A 163 -7.00 10.44 -14.32
CA PHE A 163 -7.12 9.00 -14.53
C PHE A 163 -8.55 8.60 -14.89
N GLY A 164 -8.70 7.45 -15.55
CA GLY A 164 -10.01 6.87 -15.84
C GLY A 164 -9.95 5.43 -16.34
N GLY A 165 -11.01 4.66 -16.05
CA GLY A 165 -11.10 3.23 -16.28
C GLY A 165 -11.66 2.50 -15.06
N LYS A 166 -11.35 1.20 -14.91
CA LYS A 166 -11.55 0.45 -13.66
C LYS A 166 -10.30 0.65 -12.81
N PHE A 167 -10.45 1.15 -11.59
CA PHE A 167 -9.33 1.46 -10.70
C PHE A 167 -9.60 0.98 -9.27
N LEU A 168 -8.55 0.59 -8.55
CA LEU A 168 -8.62 0.30 -7.13
C LEU A 168 -9.07 1.53 -6.35
N SER A 169 -10.00 1.33 -5.42
CA SER A 169 -10.64 2.41 -4.69
C SER A 169 -9.61 3.26 -3.94
N PRO A 170 -9.60 4.59 -4.13
CA PRO A 170 -8.83 5.48 -3.28
C PRO A 170 -9.38 5.61 -1.86
N ILE A 171 -10.56 5.06 -1.57
CA ILE A 171 -11.20 5.15 -0.26
C ILE A 171 -10.61 4.09 0.66
N GLY A 172 -9.59 4.50 1.41
CA GLY A 172 -8.83 3.62 2.29
C GLY A 172 -7.36 3.53 1.86
N TYR A 173 -6.63 2.57 2.42
CA TYR A 173 -5.21 2.37 2.13
C TYR A 173 -4.90 0.94 1.68
N PHE A 174 -5.47 -0.05 2.37
CA PHE A 174 -5.14 -1.46 2.18
C PHE A 174 -5.38 -1.93 0.74
N ARG A 175 -6.60 -1.76 0.21
CA ARG A 175 -6.96 -2.26 -1.13
C ARG A 175 -6.09 -1.69 -2.24
N GLN A 176 -5.69 -0.42 -2.13
CA GLN A 176 -4.90 0.23 -3.17
C GLN A 176 -3.39 -0.09 -3.08
N ASN A 177 -2.86 -0.36 -1.89
CA ASN A 177 -1.40 -0.36 -1.67
C ASN A 177 -0.84 -1.67 -1.12
N LEU A 178 -1.68 -2.53 -0.55
CA LEU A 178 -1.25 -3.70 0.23
C LEU A 178 -1.95 -5.00 -0.20
N HIS A 179 -2.82 -4.97 -1.21
CA HIS A 179 -3.54 -6.16 -1.68
C HIS A 179 -2.64 -7.26 -2.26
N PRO A 180 -1.49 -6.97 -2.95
CA PRO A 180 -0.69 -8.04 -3.53
C PRO A 180 -0.13 -8.93 -2.42
N SER A 181 -0.23 -10.24 -2.62
CA SER A 181 0.05 -11.20 -1.56
C SER A 181 1.47 -11.07 -1.03
N TRP A 182 2.48 -10.86 -1.87
CA TRP A 182 3.87 -10.69 -1.41
C TRP A 182 4.12 -9.37 -0.65
N ILE A 183 3.28 -8.35 -0.82
CA ILE A 183 3.37 -7.05 -0.14
C ILE A 183 2.64 -7.10 1.21
N ASN A 184 1.46 -7.73 1.27
CA ASN A 184 0.69 -7.90 2.50
C ASN A 184 1.55 -8.62 3.56
N LYS A 185 1.72 -8.01 4.73
CA LYS A 185 2.56 -8.59 5.79
C LYS A 185 1.96 -9.84 6.43
N PHE A 186 0.67 -10.07 6.32
CA PHE A 186 0.03 -11.31 6.79
C PHE A 186 -0.34 -12.20 5.60
N ALA A 187 -0.58 -13.49 5.86
CA ALA A 187 -0.94 -14.47 4.82
C ALA A 187 -2.41 -14.37 4.34
N SER A 188 -3.18 -13.45 4.92
CA SER A 188 -4.58 -13.20 4.60
C SER A 188 -4.87 -11.70 4.69
N GLU A 189 -5.95 -11.25 4.09
CA GLU A 189 -6.46 -9.89 4.28
C GLU A 189 -6.99 -9.69 5.71
N PRO A 190 -6.99 -8.45 6.24
CA PRO A 190 -7.68 -8.16 7.49
C PRO A 190 -9.19 -8.44 7.38
N PRO A 191 -9.88 -8.84 8.47
CA PRO A 191 -11.32 -9.04 8.44
C PRO A 191 -12.08 -7.82 7.91
N GLY A 192 -12.95 -8.04 6.91
CA GLY A 192 -13.75 -6.99 6.28
C GLY A 192 -13.01 -6.15 5.22
N PHE A 193 -11.83 -6.59 4.77
CA PHE A 193 -11.08 -5.98 3.66
C PHE A 193 -11.00 -6.87 2.40
N GLY A 194 -11.75 -7.98 2.38
CA GLY A 194 -11.95 -8.82 1.19
C GLY A 194 -13.17 -8.44 0.37
N HIS A 195 -13.59 -9.33 -0.54
CA HIS A 195 -14.48 -8.99 -1.67
C HIS A 195 -15.90 -8.53 -1.28
N ASP A 196 -16.40 -8.92 -0.10
CA ASP A 196 -17.69 -8.47 0.45
C ASP A 196 -17.53 -7.76 1.80
N GLY A 197 -16.40 -7.09 1.96
CA GLY A 197 -16.01 -6.38 3.17
C GLY A 197 -16.67 -5.01 3.34
N ALA A 198 -16.21 -4.29 4.37
CA ALA A 198 -16.55 -2.89 4.55
C ALA A 198 -15.64 -1.94 3.77
N ALA A 199 -14.52 -2.42 3.23
CA ALA A 199 -13.57 -1.61 2.47
C ALA A 199 -13.88 -1.69 0.97
N PRO A 200 -14.17 -0.56 0.27
CA PRO A 200 -14.41 -0.60 -1.15
C PRO A 200 -13.20 -1.12 -1.92
N SER A 201 -13.41 -2.03 -2.88
CA SER A 201 -12.32 -2.66 -3.63
C SER A 201 -11.92 -1.82 -4.85
N SER A 202 -12.86 -1.50 -5.72
CA SER A 202 -12.61 -0.78 -6.98
C SER A 202 -13.83 0.03 -7.44
N ASP A 203 -13.64 0.90 -8.44
CA ASP A 203 -14.74 1.58 -9.12
C ASP A 203 -14.42 1.75 -10.60
N VAL A 204 -15.44 2.03 -11.42
CA VAL A 204 -15.28 2.41 -12.82
C VAL A 204 -15.68 3.87 -12.96
N GLY A 205 -14.77 4.71 -13.46
CA GLY A 205 -15.01 6.14 -13.54
C GLY A 205 -13.77 6.92 -13.96
N ALA A 206 -13.70 8.18 -13.50
CA ALA A 206 -12.57 9.06 -13.75
C ALA A 206 -12.32 10.01 -12.58
N GLY A 207 -11.12 10.53 -12.50
CA GLY A 207 -10.73 11.43 -11.42
C GLY A 207 -9.38 12.10 -11.63
N ALA A 208 -8.91 12.72 -10.57
CA ALA A 208 -7.60 13.33 -10.50
C ALA A 208 -6.90 12.92 -9.19
N ARG A 209 -5.60 12.67 -9.28
CA ARG A 209 -4.76 12.41 -8.12
C ARG A 209 -3.45 13.16 -8.22
N GLY A 210 -2.79 13.33 -7.09
CA GLY A 210 -1.52 14.02 -7.05
C GLY A 210 -1.03 14.28 -5.64
N GLY A 211 -0.05 15.16 -5.53
CA GLY A 211 0.49 15.58 -4.25
C GLY A 211 1.29 16.86 -4.38
N PHE A 212 1.42 17.57 -3.27
CA PHE A 212 2.11 18.86 -3.19
C PHE A 212 2.75 19.03 -1.81
N TYR A 213 3.63 20.02 -1.69
CA TYR A 213 4.26 20.34 -0.41
C TYR A 213 3.43 21.39 0.35
N LEU A 214 3.29 21.19 1.65
CA LEU A 214 2.76 22.14 2.62
C LEU A 214 3.88 22.48 3.62
N GLY A 215 4.72 23.46 3.26
CA GLY A 215 5.97 23.72 3.98
C GLY A 215 6.91 22.52 3.88
N SER A 216 7.30 21.94 5.02
CA SER A 216 8.12 20.72 5.06
C SER A 216 7.33 19.42 4.90
N MET A 217 6.00 19.49 4.93
CA MET A 217 5.11 18.33 4.89
C MET A 217 4.73 18.01 3.45
N LYS A 218 4.42 16.73 3.16
CA LYS A 218 3.85 16.32 1.87
C LYS A 218 2.36 16.04 2.04
N ALA A 219 1.54 16.55 1.14
CA ALA A 219 0.14 16.22 1.03
C ALA A 219 -0.11 15.42 -0.25
N LYS A 220 -1.00 14.43 -0.19
CA LYS A 220 -1.44 13.63 -1.33
C LYS A 220 -2.96 13.68 -1.40
N TYR A 221 -3.50 13.60 -2.60
CA TYR A 221 -4.94 13.54 -2.79
C TYR A 221 -5.31 12.64 -3.97
N ALA A 222 -6.50 12.07 -3.90
CA ALA A 222 -7.20 11.43 -5.00
C ALA A 222 -8.69 11.75 -4.88
N LEU A 223 -9.27 12.34 -5.91
CA LEU A 223 -10.68 12.69 -6.01
C LEU A 223 -11.25 12.07 -7.28
N TYR A 224 -12.45 11.52 -7.23
CA TYR A 224 -13.03 10.83 -8.37
C TYR A 224 -14.56 10.88 -8.38
N ALA A 225 -15.09 10.65 -9.58
CA ALA A 225 -16.48 10.29 -9.82
C ALA A 225 -16.52 8.91 -10.48
N GLY A 226 -17.19 7.96 -9.83
CA GLY A 226 -17.32 6.58 -10.31
C GLY A 226 -18.76 6.12 -10.35
N ASN A 227 -19.03 4.95 -10.92
CA ASN A 227 -20.37 4.38 -10.97
C ASN A 227 -20.90 4.00 -9.58
N GLY A 228 -20.00 3.73 -8.63
CA GLY A 228 -20.34 3.40 -7.27
C GLY A 228 -20.82 1.95 -7.09
N PRO A 229 -21.10 1.56 -5.85
CA PRO A 229 -21.40 0.17 -5.52
C PRO A 229 -22.82 -0.24 -5.94
N ARG A 230 -23.05 -1.54 -5.92
CA ARG A 230 -24.38 -2.16 -6.03
C ARG A 230 -24.77 -2.81 -4.70
N LEU A 231 -26.00 -3.30 -4.61
CA LEU A 231 -26.49 -4.05 -3.45
C LEU A 231 -26.68 -5.51 -3.86
N GLU A 232 -26.29 -6.40 -2.97
CA GLU A 232 -26.63 -7.82 -3.06
C GLU A 232 -27.68 -8.13 -2.00
N LEU A 233 -28.70 -8.89 -2.39
CA LEU A 233 -29.71 -9.38 -1.48
C LEU A 233 -29.35 -10.79 -1.00
N ASN A 234 -29.86 -11.17 0.18
CA ASN A 234 -29.76 -12.53 0.67
C ASN A 234 -30.52 -13.53 -0.25
N GLY A 235 -30.39 -14.83 0.01
CA GLY A 235 -31.05 -15.86 -0.79
C GLY A 235 -32.59 -15.80 -0.79
N ALA A 236 -33.21 -15.15 0.20
CA ALA A 236 -34.65 -14.94 0.26
C ALA A 236 -35.12 -13.70 -0.53
N GLY A 237 -34.20 -12.79 -0.86
CA GLY A 237 -34.50 -11.55 -1.57
C GLY A 237 -35.17 -10.47 -0.71
N ASP A 238 -35.09 -10.57 0.61
CA ASP A 238 -35.79 -9.69 1.57
C ASP A 238 -34.87 -8.87 2.48
N GLU A 239 -33.54 -9.01 2.30
CA GLU A 239 -32.54 -8.31 3.09
C GLU A 239 -31.31 -7.95 2.26
N ILE A 240 -30.66 -6.81 2.54
CA ILE A 240 -29.37 -6.47 1.93
C ILE A 240 -28.27 -7.29 2.62
N GLU A 241 -27.74 -8.30 1.95
CA GLU A 241 -26.66 -9.16 2.44
C GLU A 241 -25.31 -8.43 2.43
N ALA A 242 -25.01 -7.75 1.32
CA ALA A 242 -23.72 -7.12 1.09
C ALA A 242 -23.81 -5.86 0.23
N ILE A 243 -22.76 -5.05 0.31
CA ILE A 243 -22.52 -3.94 -0.61
C ILE A 243 -21.46 -4.40 -1.60
N MET A 244 -21.88 -4.62 -2.84
CA MET A 244 -21.00 -5.00 -3.94
C MET A 244 -20.16 -3.77 -4.33
N ALA A 245 -18.99 -3.63 -3.71
CA ALA A 245 -18.10 -2.49 -3.86
C ALA A 245 -17.01 -2.70 -4.91
N GLU A 246 -17.16 -3.74 -5.74
CA GLU A 246 -16.37 -3.94 -6.94
C GLU A 246 -16.88 -3.08 -8.11
N GLY A 247 -15.95 -2.44 -8.81
CA GLY A 247 -16.25 -1.56 -9.92
C GLY A 247 -16.93 -2.30 -11.07
N ALA A 248 -18.11 -1.83 -11.46
CA ALA A 248 -18.77 -2.23 -12.69
C ALA A 248 -19.17 -1.03 -13.55
N THR A 249 -19.49 -1.33 -14.80
CA THR A 249 -19.91 -0.35 -15.81
C THR A 249 -21.31 0.20 -15.58
N SER A 250 -22.05 -0.32 -14.59
CA SER A 250 -23.39 0.14 -14.24
C SER A 250 -23.67 0.07 -12.74
N ASN A 251 -24.56 0.95 -12.31
CA ASN A 251 -25.19 0.96 -11.00
C ASN A 251 -26.71 1.17 -11.23
N PRO A 252 -27.60 0.33 -10.68
CA PRO A 252 -29.04 0.46 -10.84
C PRO A 252 -29.57 1.86 -10.50
N ALA A 253 -28.99 2.51 -9.48
CA ALA A 253 -29.40 3.86 -9.07
C ALA A 253 -28.98 4.97 -10.05
N LYS A 254 -28.16 4.69 -11.07
CA LYS A 254 -27.67 5.64 -12.08
C LYS A 254 -27.19 6.95 -11.46
N THR A 255 -26.45 6.86 -10.36
CA THR A 255 -25.93 8.00 -9.62
C THR A 255 -24.46 7.77 -9.35
N LEU A 256 -23.62 8.74 -9.72
CA LEU A 256 -22.18 8.62 -9.53
C LEU A 256 -21.83 8.66 -8.04
N LEU A 257 -20.88 7.82 -7.64
CA LEU A 257 -20.15 7.96 -6.40
C LEU A 257 -19.13 9.09 -6.55
N LEU A 258 -19.32 10.16 -5.78
CA LEU A 258 -18.30 11.18 -5.58
C LEU A 258 -17.49 10.79 -4.36
N GLY A 259 -16.19 10.57 -4.53
CA GLY A 259 -15.34 10.06 -3.47
C GLY A 259 -13.89 10.53 -3.58
N GLY A 260 -13.14 10.27 -2.53
CA GLY A 260 -11.72 10.56 -2.52
C GLY A 260 -11.04 10.33 -1.18
N ARG A 261 -9.73 10.56 -1.20
CA ARG A 261 -8.83 10.48 -0.05
C ARG A 261 -7.86 11.63 -0.09
N VAL A 262 -7.58 12.19 1.09
CA VAL A 262 -6.49 13.13 1.32
C VAL A 262 -5.58 12.53 2.38
N ALA A 263 -4.28 12.60 2.16
CA ALA A 263 -3.29 12.14 3.11
C ALA A 263 -2.22 13.20 3.35
N LEU A 264 -1.73 13.23 4.58
CA LEU A 264 -0.69 14.11 5.04
C LEU A 264 0.49 13.29 5.55
N GLN A 265 1.68 13.70 5.15
CA GLN A 265 2.93 13.11 5.58
C GLN A 265 3.75 14.20 6.29
N PRO A 266 3.57 14.36 7.62
CA PRO A 266 4.25 15.39 8.40
C PRO A 266 5.78 15.22 8.43
N VAL A 267 6.21 13.96 8.42
CA VAL A 267 7.60 13.51 8.38
C VAL A 267 7.67 12.36 7.39
N SER A 268 8.85 12.08 6.83
CA SER A 268 9.05 11.10 5.75
C SER A 268 8.55 9.68 6.06
N ASN A 269 8.30 9.39 7.33
CA ASN A 269 8.04 8.05 7.82
C ASN A 269 6.67 7.89 8.49
N LEU A 270 5.81 8.91 8.43
CA LEU A 270 4.43 8.90 8.94
C LEU A 270 3.48 9.43 7.87
N GLU A 271 2.47 8.66 7.48
CA GLU A 271 1.34 9.09 6.66
C GLU A 271 0.03 8.94 7.45
N LEU A 272 -0.81 9.96 7.37
CA LEU A 272 -2.15 10.02 7.97
C LEU A 272 -3.16 10.30 6.86
N GLY A 273 -4.10 9.38 6.63
CA GLY A 273 -5.11 9.49 5.58
C GLY A 273 -6.52 9.62 6.14
N VAL A 274 -7.35 10.37 5.42
CA VAL A 274 -8.81 10.38 5.59
C VAL A 274 -9.47 10.24 4.23
N SER A 275 -10.54 9.46 4.16
CA SER A 275 -11.27 9.19 2.93
C SER A 275 -12.77 9.24 3.15
N ALA A 276 -13.51 9.62 2.11
CA ALA A 276 -14.96 9.67 2.15
C ALA A 276 -15.56 9.56 0.75
N GLY A 277 -16.82 9.17 0.69
CA GLY A 277 -17.62 9.18 -0.53
C GLY A 277 -19.11 9.13 -0.28
N THR A 278 -19.88 9.61 -1.27
CA THR A 278 -21.35 9.60 -1.24
C THR A 278 -21.92 9.26 -2.61
N SER A 279 -23.00 8.46 -2.61
CA SER A 279 -23.74 8.11 -3.82
C SER A 279 -25.20 7.81 -3.50
N LYS A 280 -25.91 7.24 -4.47
CA LYS A 280 -27.15 6.52 -4.30
C LYS A 280 -26.99 5.07 -4.76
N VAL A 281 -27.74 4.20 -4.13
CA VAL A 281 -27.85 2.77 -4.47
C VAL A 281 -29.32 2.40 -4.59
N ALA A 282 -29.62 1.32 -5.30
CA ALA A 282 -30.98 0.82 -5.45
C ALA A 282 -30.91 -0.71 -5.56
N VAL A 283 -31.96 -1.37 -5.10
CA VAL A 283 -32.16 -2.81 -5.33
C VAL A 283 -32.63 -2.99 -6.79
N ASP A 284 -32.10 -4.01 -7.44
CA ASP A 284 -32.47 -4.41 -8.79
C ASP A 284 -32.98 -5.86 -8.77
N MET A 285 -34.26 -6.04 -9.06
CA MET A 285 -34.93 -7.34 -9.09
C MET A 285 -35.06 -7.85 -10.53
N GLY A 286 -33.93 -7.99 -11.23
CA GLY A 286 -33.92 -8.49 -12.60
C GLY A 286 -34.49 -7.49 -13.63
N GLY A 287 -34.14 -6.22 -13.49
CA GLY A 287 -34.54 -5.12 -14.38
C GLY A 287 -35.60 -4.20 -13.78
N VAL A 288 -36.25 -4.60 -12.68
CA VAL A 288 -37.13 -3.73 -11.90
C VAL A 288 -36.31 -3.05 -10.82
N VAL A 289 -35.99 -1.78 -11.05
CA VAL A 289 -35.16 -0.97 -10.15
C VAL A 289 -36.02 -0.20 -9.17
N GLU A 290 -35.76 -0.40 -7.88
CA GLU A 290 -36.45 0.30 -6.79
C GLU A 290 -36.06 1.79 -6.66
N PRO A 291 -36.80 2.58 -5.87
CA PRO A 291 -36.37 3.93 -5.51
C PRO A 291 -34.98 3.96 -4.86
N LYS A 292 -34.26 5.05 -5.12
CA LYS A 292 -32.88 5.25 -4.69
C LYS A 292 -32.76 5.44 -3.18
N ARG A 293 -31.76 4.81 -2.57
CA ARG A 293 -31.35 4.95 -1.15
C ARG A 293 -30.03 5.71 -1.04
N SER A 294 -29.78 6.32 0.12
CA SER A 294 -28.48 6.96 0.38
C SER A 294 -27.38 5.92 0.55
N TYR A 295 -26.23 6.17 -0.07
CA TYR A 295 -24.99 5.45 0.20
C TYR A 295 -23.91 6.42 0.67
N ARG A 296 -23.18 6.07 1.73
CA ARG A 296 -22.03 6.83 2.23
C ARG A 296 -20.92 5.89 2.65
N VAL A 297 -19.69 6.33 2.47
CA VAL A 297 -18.50 5.66 2.98
C VAL A 297 -17.55 6.67 3.58
N ALA A 298 -16.86 6.30 4.66
CA ALA A 298 -15.81 7.12 5.27
C ALA A 298 -14.74 6.24 5.90
N GLY A 299 -13.52 6.73 5.96
CA GLY A 299 -12.40 6.05 6.58
C GLY A 299 -11.28 6.95 7.03
N ALA A 300 -10.39 6.34 7.82
CA ALA A 300 -9.15 6.93 8.26
C ALA A 300 -8.07 5.85 8.33
N ASP A 301 -6.85 6.22 7.97
CA ASP A 301 -5.71 5.31 7.91
C ASP A 301 -4.42 5.96 8.41
N ILE A 302 -3.50 5.12 8.88
CA ILE A 302 -2.18 5.51 9.35
C ILE A 302 -1.13 4.51 8.85
N GLY A 303 -0.03 5.04 8.33
CA GLY A 303 1.17 4.28 8.02
C GLY A 303 2.37 4.90 8.72
N PHE A 304 3.09 4.10 9.51
CA PHE A 304 4.34 4.52 10.12
C PHE A 304 5.43 3.50 9.86
N GLN A 305 6.58 3.96 9.39
CA GLN A 305 7.74 3.11 9.15
C GLN A 305 8.94 3.65 9.92
N TRP A 306 9.76 2.78 10.49
CA TRP A 306 11.01 3.20 11.11
C TRP A 306 12.01 2.05 11.15
N LYS A 307 13.09 2.17 10.37
CA LYS A 307 14.07 1.09 10.18
C LYS A 307 13.34 -0.18 9.71
N GLY A 308 13.41 -1.27 10.47
CA GLY A 308 12.70 -2.51 10.17
C GLY A 308 11.23 -2.52 10.58
N LEU A 309 10.75 -1.55 11.36
CA LEU A 309 9.37 -1.50 11.84
C LEU A 309 8.43 -0.94 10.77
N ASP A 310 7.32 -1.63 10.52
CA ASP A 310 6.16 -1.16 9.76
C ASP A 310 4.91 -1.30 10.63
N LEU A 311 4.25 -0.17 10.90
CA LEU A 311 2.97 -0.07 11.59
C LEU A 311 1.90 0.42 10.62
N ARG A 312 0.78 -0.29 10.55
CA ARG A 312 -0.39 0.07 9.76
C ARG A 312 -1.64 0.06 10.61
N GLY A 313 -2.54 0.99 10.34
CA GLY A 313 -3.89 0.94 10.88
C GLY A 313 -4.87 1.55 9.88
N GLU A 314 -6.07 1.00 9.84
CA GLU A 314 -7.13 1.49 8.97
C GLU A 314 -8.49 1.22 9.60
N TYR A 315 -9.42 2.16 9.41
CA TYR A 315 -10.84 2.03 9.71
C TYR A 315 -11.63 2.51 8.49
N ILE A 316 -12.60 1.71 8.06
CA ILE A 316 -13.56 2.07 7.01
C ILE A 316 -14.97 1.71 7.49
N ARG A 317 -15.95 2.54 7.09
CA ARG A 317 -17.36 2.27 7.28
C ARG A 317 -18.18 2.67 6.05
N GLN A 318 -18.95 1.73 5.53
CA GLN A 318 -19.99 1.92 4.53
C GLN A 318 -21.38 1.92 5.18
N ARG A 319 -22.31 2.72 4.66
CA ARG A 319 -23.70 2.80 5.13
C ARG A 319 -24.68 2.92 3.98
N VAL A 320 -25.73 2.10 4.03
CA VAL A 320 -26.92 2.17 3.18
C VAL A 320 -28.11 2.65 4.02
N GLY A 321 -28.91 3.56 3.46
CA GLY A 321 -30.13 4.04 4.11
C GLY A 321 -31.31 3.07 3.96
N ALA A 322 -32.18 3.03 4.96
CA ALA A 322 -33.45 2.31 4.90
C ALA A 322 -34.41 2.94 3.87
N LEU A 323 -35.38 2.15 3.39
CA LEU A 323 -36.48 2.60 2.53
C LEU A 323 -37.63 1.60 2.66
N GLU A 324 -38.70 2.02 3.34
CA GLU A 324 -39.84 1.19 3.75
C GLU A 324 -40.53 0.45 2.59
N MET A 325 -40.60 1.06 1.41
CA MET A 325 -41.29 0.50 0.23
C MET A 325 -40.50 -0.56 -0.54
N SER A 326 -39.31 -0.92 -0.05
CA SER A 326 -38.43 -1.89 -0.69
C SER A 326 -38.76 -3.31 -0.26
N VAL A 327 -38.38 -4.28 -1.10
CA VAL A 327 -38.34 -5.69 -0.68
C VAL A 327 -37.37 -5.95 0.47
N ALA A 328 -36.35 -5.11 0.64
CA ALA A 328 -35.42 -5.16 1.76
C ALA A 328 -35.44 -3.83 2.55
N PRO A 329 -36.48 -3.55 3.36
CA PRO A 329 -36.71 -2.22 3.94
C PRO A 329 -35.56 -1.65 4.75
N GLU A 330 -34.84 -2.53 5.44
CA GLU A 330 -33.75 -2.16 6.34
C GLU A 330 -32.53 -1.65 5.57
N GLY A 331 -31.91 -0.62 6.15
CA GLY A 331 -30.57 -0.19 5.74
C GLY A 331 -29.50 -1.01 6.46
N GLY A 332 -28.25 -0.56 6.38
CA GLY A 332 -27.18 -1.27 7.05
C GLY A 332 -25.90 -0.47 7.14
N ALA A 333 -25.02 -0.89 8.04
CA ALA A 333 -23.68 -0.35 8.14
C ALA A 333 -22.65 -1.47 8.29
N TRP A 334 -21.69 -1.51 7.37
CA TRP A 334 -20.56 -2.40 7.37
C TRP A 334 -19.34 -1.59 7.79
N SER A 335 -18.57 -2.08 8.75
CA SER A 335 -17.35 -1.42 9.20
C SER A 335 -16.24 -2.43 9.47
N ALA A 336 -15.03 -2.09 9.03
CA ALA A 336 -13.84 -2.87 9.23
C ALA A 336 -12.74 -2.00 9.83
N ARG A 337 -11.89 -2.61 10.65
CA ARG A 337 -10.67 -1.99 11.15
C ARG A 337 -9.61 -3.01 11.43
N TYR A 338 -8.35 -2.59 11.25
CA TYR A 338 -7.22 -3.37 11.72
C TYR A 338 -6.09 -2.47 12.21
N VAL A 339 -5.22 -3.06 13.03
CA VAL A 339 -3.90 -2.54 13.37
C VAL A 339 -2.92 -3.69 13.19
N GLN A 340 -1.82 -3.43 12.49
CA GLN A 340 -0.80 -4.42 12.18
C GLN A 340 0.58 -3.84 12.45
N ALA A 341 1.44 -4.65 13.05
CA ALA A 341 2.85 -4.36 13.23
C ALA A 341 3.68 -5.49 12.62
N ALA A 342 4.69 -5.14 11.83
CA ALA A 342 5.69 -6.06 11.30
C ALA A 342 7.10 -5.50 11.59
N TYR A 343 8.05 -6.38 11.89
CA TYR A 343 9.42 -5.95 12.16
C TYR A 343 10.46 -6.78 11.40
N ARG A 344 11.09 -6.19 10.40
CA ARG A 344 12.18 -6.80 9.62
C ARG A 344 13.46 -6.86 10.46
N ILE A 345 13.88 -8.07 10.84
CA ILE A 345 15.10 -8.27 11.61
C ILE A 345 16.31 -8.18 10.67
N ALA A 346 17.13 -7.14 10.88
CA ALA A 346 18.28 -6.83 10.04
C ALA A 346 19.23 -8.04 9.89
N GLY A 347 19.60 -8.35 8.64
CA GLY A 347 20.57 -9.42 8.32
C GLY A 347 20.04 -10.86 8.35
N THR A 348 18.75 -11.10 8.66
CA THR A 348 18.27 -12.48 8.93
C THR A 348 17.15 -12.99 8.01
N GLY A 349 16.53 -12.13 7.20
CA GLY A 349 15.38 -12.53 6.37
C GLY A 349 14.05 -12.64 7.14
N TRP A 350 14.06 -12.70 8.47
CA TRP A 350 12.87 -12.87 9.29
C TRP A 350 12.11 -11.57 9.54
N GLU A 351 10.77 -11.66 9.55
CA GLU A 351 9.86 -10.57 9.87
C GLU A 351 8.64 -11.11 10.65
N PRO A 352 8.65 -11.08 12.00
CA PRO A 352 7.45 -11.34 12.79
C PRO A 352 6.38 -10.27 12.55
N VAL A 353 5.12 -10.69 12.59
CA VAL A 353 3.94 -9.87 12.34
C VAL A 353 2.87 -10.14 13.39
N VAL A 354 2.21 -9.09 13.88
CA VAL A 354 1.00 -9.20 14.70
C VAL A 354 -0.08 -8.33 14.11
N ARG A 355 -1.31 -8.84 14.07
CA ARG A 355 -2.47 -8.11 13.58
C ARG A 355 -3.66 -8.26 14.52
N TRP A 356 -4.28 -7.15 14.88
CA TRP A 356 -5.63 -7.15 15.42
C TRP A 356 -6.59 -6.65 14.33
N GLY A 357 -7.74 -7.30 14.18
CA GLY A 357 -8.74 -6.94 13.18
C GLY A 357 -10.16 -7.13 13.68
N ARG A 358 -11.10 -6.33 13.15
CA ARG A 358 -12.52 -6.46 13.46
C ARG A 358 -13.38 -6.02 12.28
N PHE A 359 -14.32 -6.88 11.90
CA PHE A 359 -15.40 -6.63 10.95
C PHE A 359 -16.76 -6.68 11.66
N ILE A 360 -17.62 -5.74 11.35
CA ILE A 360 -18.99 -5.62 11.87
C ILE A 360 -19.90 -5.33 10.68
N SER A 361 -20.99 -6.07 10.55
CA SER A 361 -22.08 -5.81 9.62
C SER A 361 -23.44 -5.89 10.36
N PRO A 362 -24.57 -5.65 9.69
CA PRO A 362 -25.90 -5.94 10.24
C PRO A 362 -26.08 -7.42 10.60
N HIS A 363 -25.37 -8.31 9.91
CA HIS A 363 -25.55 -9.76 9.97
C HIS A 363 -24.59 -10.40 10.99
N GLU A 364 -25.12 -11.14 11.97
CA GLU A 364 -24.31 -11.72 13.05
C GLU A 364 -23.29 -12.74 12.55
N ASP A 365 -23.64 -13.52 11.53
CA ASP A 365 -22.84 -14.58 10.95
C ASP A 365 -21.61 -14.05 10.19
N GLN A 366 -21.66 -12.83 9.66
CA GLN A 366 -20.55 -12.13 9.01
C GLN A 366 -19.55 -11.49 10.00
N LYS A 367 -19.95 -11.21 11.25
CA LYS A 367 -19.09 -10.50 12.22
C LYS A 367 -17.85 -11.31 12.57
N GLN A 368 -16.71 -10.63 12.61
CA GLN A 368 -15.45 -11.28 12.98
C GLN A 368 -14.54 -10.36 13.80
N LYS A 369 -13.95 -10.91 14.86
CA LYS A 369 -12.79 -10.36 15.55
C LYS A 369 -11.62 -11.32 15.34
N GLN A 370 -10.45 -10.78 15.02
CA GLN A 370 -9.25 -11.56 14.77
C GLN A 370 -8.07 -11.03 15.57
N LEU A 371 -7.30 -11.95 16.14
CA LEU A 371 -5.92 -11.72 16.57
C LEU A 371 -5.02 -12.68 15.79
N GLY A 372 -4.17 -12.12 14.94
CA GLY A 372 -3.25 -12.85 14.07
C GLY A 372 -1.80 -12.74 14.55
N PHE A 373 -1.08 -13.85 14.50
CA PHE A 373 0.37 -13.94 14.70
C PHE A 373 0.99 -14.51 13.44
N GLY A 374 1.98 -13.81 12.89
CA GLY A 374 2.63 -14.16 11.64
C GLY A 374 4.14 -14.20 11.78
N LEU A 375 4.77 -15.02 10.95
CA LEU A 375 6.21 -15.06 10.79
C LEU A 375 6.52 -15.19 9.30
N ASN A 376 7.13 -14.14 8.74
CA ASN A 376 7.57 -14.12 7.36
C ASN A 376 9.06 -14.45 7.30
N TYR A 377 9.46 -15.23 6.30
CA TYR A 377 10.85 -15.43 5.89
C TYR A 377 11.00 -14.99 4.45
N TRP A 378 11.74 -13.91 4.24
CA TRP A 378 12.01 -13.39 2.91
C TRP A 378 13.28 -14.02 2.36
N VAL A 379 13.11 -14.75 1.27
CA VAL A 379 14.19 -15.37 0.50
C VAL A 379 14.89 -14.32 -0.37
N ALA A 380 14.11 -13.39 -0.91
CA ALA A 380 14.57 -12.24 -1.68
C ALA A 380 13.70 -11.01 -1.35
N SER A 381 13.95 -9.87 -1.99
CA SER A 381 13.13 -8.66 -1.83
C SER A 381 11.69 -8.83 -2.34
N ASN A 382 11.48 -9.77 -3.25
CA ASN A 382 10.22 -10.08 -3.92
C ASN A 382 9.73 -11.52 -3.69
N ALA A 383 10.39 -12.31 -2.82
CA ALA A 383 10.04 -13.70 -2.57
C ALA A 383 9.92 -13.97 -1.06
N VAL A 384 8.76 -14.43 -0.60
CA VAL A 384 8.46 -14.59 0.82
C VAL A 384 7.67 -15.86 1.12
N ALA A 385 8.10 -16.59 2.15
CA ALA A 385 7.33 -17.64 2.80
C ALA A 385 6.71 -17.10 4.09
N LYS A 386 5.46 -17.44 4.37
CA LYS A 386 4.71 -16.94 5.53
C LYS A 386 4.05 -18.07 6.29
N LEU A 387 4.18 -18.02 7.61
CA LEU A 387 3.39 -18.79 8.56
C LEU A 387 2.46 -17.84 9.29
N GLY A 388 1.16 -18.14 9.31
CA GLY A 388 0.15 -17.36 10.03
C GLY A 388 -0.68 -18.24 10.96
N TYR A 389 -1.00 -17.71 12.13
CA TYR A 389 -2.02 -18.24 13.03
C TYR A 389 -3.05 -17.16 13.34
N GLU A 390 -4.32 -17.46 13.08
CA GLU A 390 -5.44 -16.57 13.37
C GLU A 390 -6.28 -17.14 14.50
N ARG A 391 -6.42 -16.36 15.57
CA ARG A 391 -7.44 -16.57 16.59
C ARG A 391 -8.68 -15.75 16.23
N ASN A 392 -9.72 -16.43 15.78
CA ASN A 392 -10.95 -15.79 15.33
C ASN A 392 -12.06 -15.91 16.38
N ARG A 393 -12.98 -14.95 16.38
CA ARG A 393 -14.22 -14.96 17.16
C ARG A 393 -15.31 -14.31 16.32
N GLY A 394 -16.37 -15.06 16.02
CA GLY A 394 -17.56 -14.63 15.29
C GLY A 394 -18.78 -15.38 15.83
N LEU A 395 -19.79 -15.58 14.99
CA LEU A 395 -20.93 -16.43 15.32
C LEU A 395 -20.47 -17.88 15.55
N ALA A 396 -20.94 -18.49 16.64
CA ALA A 396 -20.51 -19.83 17.03
C ALA A 396 -20.87 -20.87 15.96
N GLY A 397 -19.92 -21.72 15.57
CA GLY A 397 -20.10 -22.77 14.59
C GLY A 397 -19.97 -22.33 13.12
N THR A 398 -19.69 -21.06 12.85
CA THR A 398 -19.44 -20.56 11.47
C THR A 398 -17.95 -20.48 11.16
N ALA A 399 -17.59 -20.29 9.88
CA ALA A 399 -16.20 -20.09 9.49
C ALA A 399 -15.52 -18.88 10.19
N ASN A 400 -16.32 -17.94 10.70
CA ASN A 400 -15.86 -16.70 11.32
C ASN A 400 -15.45 -16.85 12.79
N ASP A 401 -15.84 -17.92 13.49
CA ASP A 401 -15.34 -18.24 14.84
C ASP A 401 -14.12 -19.17 14.84
N ALA A 402 -13.78 -19.74 13.69
CA ALA A 402 -12.81 -20.81 13.62
C ALA A 402 -11.38 -20.29 13.50
N ASN A 403 -10.52 -20.76 14.40
CA ASN A 403 -9.08 -20.47 14.33
C ASN A 403 -8.46 -21.09 13.06
N ARG A 404 -7.45 -20.43 12.50
CA ARG A 404 -6.80 -20.85 11.26
C ARG A 404 -5.28 -20.91 11.40
N VAL A 405 -4.67 -21.90 10.75
CA VAL A 405 -3.25 -21.94 10.43
C VAL A 405 -3.12 -21.73 8.93
N LEU A 406 -2.20 -20.85 8.53
CA LEU A 406 -1.95 -20.45 7.15
C LEU A 406 -0.47 -20.65 6.83
N LEU A 407 -0.20 -21.27 5.68
CA LEU A 407 1.10 -21.26 5.04
C LEU A 407 0.93 -20.62 3.67
N GLN A 408 1.78 -19.68 3.31
CA GLN A 408 1.75 -19.04 1.99
C GLN A 408 3.18 -18.89 1.48
N PHE A 409 3.40 -19.18 0.20
CA PHE A 409 4.56 -18.70 -0.52
C PHE A 409 4.09 -17.72 -1.58
N ALA A 410 4.65 -16.52 -1.59
CA ALA A 410 4.29 -15.46 -2.51
C ALA A 410 5.53 -14.90 -3.21
N TYR A 411 5.40 -14.63 -4.50
CA TYR A 411 6.47 -14.16 -5.37
C TYR A 411 5.97 -13.00 -6.23
N GLY A 412 6.57 -11.83 -6.07
CA GLY A 412 6.40 -10.70 -6.97
C GLY A 412 7.41 -10.76 -8.11
N PHE A 413 7.01 -10.39 -9.32
CA PHE A 413 7.88 -10.38 -10.50
C PHE A 413 7.79 -9.09 -11.29
#